data_AF-A0A7L3XJW8-F1
#
_entry.id   AF-A0A7L3XJW8-F1
#
_cell.length_a   1.000
_cell.length_b   1.000
_cell.length_c   1.000
_cell.angle_alpha   90.00
_cell.angle_beta   90.00
_cell.angle_gamma   90.00
#
_symmetry.space_group_name_H-M   'P 1'
#
loop_
_entity.id
_entity.type
_entity.pdbx_description
1 polymer ?
#
loop_
_entity_poly.entity_id
_entity_poly.type
_entity_poly.pdbx_seq_one_letter_code
_entity_poly.pdbx_strand_id
1 'polypeptide(L)' 'SPAAAGKLLVIPVEGSHWLSMKEVLAELSKRGHEIVVIASDSKMLIDSSGIYELKTYSVPFKKEEMEELM' A
#
# COMPACT_ATOMS: atom_id res chain seq x y z
N SER A 1 3.35 29.33 8.65
CA SER A 1 3.27 28.60 7.37
C SER A 1 2.21 27.51 7.49
N PRO A 2 1.42 27.22 6.44
CA PRO A 2 0.66 25.97 6.41
C PRO A 2 1.67 24.83 6.62
N ALA A 3 1.35 23.85 7.47
CA ALA A 3 2.16 22.64 7.54
C ALA A 3 2.14 22.00 6.15
N ALA A 4 3.29 21.93 5.49
CA ALA A 4 3.39 21.22 4.22
C ALA A 4 3.03 19.75 4.47
N ALA A 5 2.18 19.18 3.62
CA ALA A 5 1.87 17.77 3.70
C ALA A 5 3.16 16.94 3.57
N GLY A 6 3.35 16.00 4.49
CA GLY A 6 4.57 15.21 4.57
C GLY A 6 4.61 14.06 3.56
N LYS A 7 5.76 13.39 3.49
CA LYS A 7 5.90 12.11 2.77
C LYS A 7 5.61 10.96 3.72
N LEU A 8 4.77 10.01 3.30
CA LEU A 8 4.36 8.86 4.10
C LEU A 8 4.88 7.56 3.48
N LEU A 9 5.49 6.72 4.31
CA LEU A 9 5.79 5.33 3.99
C LEU A 9 4.76 4.42 4.66
N VAL A 10 4.14 3.52 3.88
CA VAL A 10 3.09 2.63 4.35
C VAL A 10 3.50 1.18 4.07
N ILE A 11 3.42 0.34 5.10
CA ILE A 11 3.70 -1.10 5.03
C ILE A 11 2.43 -1.82 5.51
N PRO A 12 1.46 -2.06 4.61
CA PRO A 12 0.19 -2.65 4.98
C PRO A 12 0.28 -4.17 5.08
N VAL A 13 -0.73 -4.76 5.73
CA VAL A 13 -1.01 -6.21 5.69
C VAL A 13 -2.13 -6.44 4.67
N GLU A 14 -2.05 -7.55 3.93
CA GLU A 14 -3.06 -7.98 2.96
C GLU A 14 -4.43 -8.27 3.60
N GLY A 15 -5.45 -8.48 2.76
CA GLY A 15 -6.80 -8.81 3.22
C GLY A 15 -7.63 -7.59 3.63
N SER A 16 -8.51 -7.76 4.63
CA SER A 16 -9.44 -6.71 5.09
C SER A 16 -8.72 -5.46 5.61
N HIS A 17 -7.54 -5.63 6.21
CA HIS A 17 -6.69 -4.51 6.64
C HIS A 17 -6.32 -3.58 5.49
N TRP A 18 -5.94 -4.14 4.33
CA TRP A 18 -5.64 -3.35 3.15
C TRP A 18 -6.87 -2.64 2.60
N LEU A 19 -8.04 -3.28 2.61
CA LEU A 19 -9.28 -2.67 2.15
C LEU A 19 -9.60 -1.38 2.92
N SER A 20 -9.49 -1.42 4.25
CA SER A 20 -9.65 -0.22 5.09
C SER A 20 -8.55 0.81 4.86
N MET A 21 -7.30 0.37 4.64
CA MET A 21 -6.18 1.28 4.43
C MET A 21 -6.36 2.14 3.17
N LYS A 22 -6.94 1.59 2.09
CA LYS A 22 -7.18 2.35 0.84
C LYS A 22 -7.95 3.64 1.05
N GLU A 23 -8.96 3.64 1.93
CA GLU A 23 -9.76 4.84 2.22
C GLU A 23 -8.94 5.91 2.93
N VAL A 24 -8.09 5.49 3.89
CA VAL A 24 -7.17 6.39 4.60
C VAL A 24 -6.16 7.00 3.64
N LEU A 25 -5.57 6.21 2.74
CA LEU A 25 -4.60 6.69 1.75
C LEU A 25 -5.24 7.68 0.77
N ALA A 26 -6.48 7.43 0.35
CA ALA A 26 -7.21 8.34 -0.52
C ALA A 26 -7.41 9.71 0.14
N GLU A 27 -7.77 9.74 1.43
CA GLU A 27 -7.95 10.99 2.16
C GLU A 27 -6.63 11.73 2.41
N LEU A 28 -5.55 11.01 2.73
CA LEU A 28 -4.22 11.61 2.90
C LEU A 28 -3.66 12.17 1.59
N SER A 29 -3.88 11.49 0.47
CA SER A 29 -3.52 11.97 -0.87
C SER A 29 -4.27 13.26 -1.23
N LYS A 30 -5.59 13.32 -0.95
CA LYS A 30 -6.38 14.56 -1.12
C LYS A 30 -5.87 15.73 -0.29
N ARG A 31 -5.27 15.45 0.88
CA ARG A 31 -4.61 16.45 1.74
C ARG A 31 -3.22 16.84 1.28
N GLY A 32 -2.75 16.31 0.14
CA GLY A 32 -1.48 16.64 -0.49
C GLY A 32 -0.30 15.79 -0.03
N HIS A 33 -0.51 14.70 0.71
CA HIS A 33 0.59 13.82 1.12
C HIS A 33 1.13 13.05 -0.09
N GLU A 34 2.45 12.98 -0.20
CA GLU A 34 3.12 12.03 -1.08
C GLU A 34 3.17 10.68 -0.36
N ILE A 35 2.67 9.62 -0.98
CA ILE A 35 2.53 8.31 -0.34
C ILE A 35 3.33 7.27 -1.11
N VAL A 36 4.12 6.47 -0.38
CA VAL A 36 4.78 5.28 -0.89
C VAL A 36 4.26 4.06 -0.13
N VAL A 37 3.69 3.11 -0.85
CA VAL A 37 3.26 1.80 -0.33
C VAL A 37 4.33 0.76 -0.66
N ILE A 38 4.72 -0.05 0.32
CA ILE A 38 5.60 -1.21 0.12
C ILE A 38 4.78 -2.49 0.26
N ALA A 39 4.86 -3.38 -0.72
CA ALA A 39 4.26 -4.71 -0.69
C ALA A 39 5.25 -5.78 -1.18
N SER A 40 4.98 -7.06 -0.92
CA SER A 40 5.76 -8.12 -1.55
C SER A 40 5.50 -8.17 -3.07
N ASP A 41 6.41 -8.76 -3.84
CA ASP A 41 6.15 -9.09 -5.25
C ASP A 41 5.02 -10.13 -5.40
N SER A 42 4.80 -10.95 -4.38
CA SER A 42 3.67 -11.90 -4.23
C SER A 42 2.38 -11.30 -3.62
N LYS A 43 2.20 -9.97 -3.70
CA LYS A 43 0.99 -9.26 -3.23
C LYS A 43 -0.32 -9.76 -3.87
N MET A 44 -1.39 -9.76 -3.09
CA MET A 44 -2.71 -10.28 -3.48
C MET A 44 -3.69 -9.19 -3.86
N LEU A 45 -4.00 -8.28 -2.94
CA LEU A 45 -5.01 -7.24 -3.10
C LEU A 45 -4.39 -5.84 -3.31
N ILE A 46 -3.09 -5.69 -3.05
CA ILE A 46 -2.35 -4.43 -3.22
C ILE A 46 -1.93 -4.29 -4.69
N ASP A 47 -2.43 -3.26 -5.34
CA ASP A 47 -2.19 -2.99 -6.76
C ASP A 47 -1.66 -1.56 -6.99
N SER A 48 -1.25 -1.25 -8.21
CA SER A 48 -0.87 0.11 -8.58
C SER A 48 -2.03 1.09 -8.44
N SER A 49 -1.75 2.33 -8.07
CA SER A 49 -2.77 3.38 -7.94
C SER A 49 -2.25 4.73 -8.36
N GLY A 50 -3.17 5.65 -8.71
CA GLY A 50 -2.83 7.06 -8.94
C GLY A 50 -2.64 7.87 -7.66
N ILE A 51 -2.96 7.31 -6.49
CA ILE A 51 -2.90 8.01 -5.19
C ILE A 51 -1.64 7.73 -4.36
N TYR A 52 -0.82 6.75 -4.77
CA TYR A 52 0.45 6.41 -4.12
C TYR A 52 1.43 5.78 -5.11
N GLU A 53 2.73 5.87 -4.82
CA GLU A 53 3.77 5.05 -5.47
C GLU A 53 3.79 3.66 -4.84
N LEU A 54 3.83 2.61 -5.66
CA LEU A 54 3.97 1.24 -5.17
C LEU A 54 5.39 0.73 -5.40
N LYS A 55 6.04 0.28 -4.33
CA LYS A 55 7.32 -0.44 -4.37
C LYS A 55 7.13 -1.88 -3.94
N THR A 56 7.83 -2.78 -4.60
CA THR A 56 7.79 -4.20 -4.28
C THR A 56 9.13 -4.70 -3.77
N TYR A 57 9.09 -5.72 -2.91
CA TYR A 57 10.27 -6.46 -2.45
C TYR A 57 10.06 -7.96 -2.65
N SER A 58 11.15 -8.69 -2.90
CA SER A 58 11.06 -10.11 -3.19
C SER A 58 10.92 -10.98 -1.95
N VAL A 59 10.09 -12.02 -2.08
CA VAL A 59 9.83 -13.04 -1.05
C VAL A 59 10.02 -14.45 -1.63
N PRO A 60 10.35 -15.46 -0.80
CA PRO A 60 10.70 -16.81 -1.28
C PRO A 60 9.48 -17.70 -1.59
N PHE A 61 8.30 -17.11 -1.83
CA PHE A 61 7.04 -17.80 -2.11
C PHE A 61 6.28 -17.03 -3.18
N LYS A 62 5.48 -17.73 -3.99
CA LYS A 62 4.68 -17.11 -5.04
C LYS A 62 3.36 -16.54 -4.51
N LYS A 63 2.68 -15.74 -5.33
CA LYS A 63 1.36 -15.20 -5.03
C LYS A 63 0.35 -16.32 -4.75
N GLU A 64 0.35 -17.37 -5.56
CA GLU A 64 -0.58 -18.49 -5.44
C GLU A 64 -0.42 -19.24 -4.09
N GLU A 65 0.83 -19.42 -3.65
CA GLU A 65 1.12 -20.03 -2.33
C GLU A 65 0.59 -19.17 -1.18
N MET A 66 0.62 -17.84 -1.32
CA MET A 66 0.07 -16.92 -0.34
C MET A 66 -1.47 -16.87 -0.37
N GLU A 67 -2.08 -17.05 -1.54
CA GLU A 67 -3.54 -17.16 -1.71
C GLU A 67 -4.11 -18.44 -1.07
N GLU A 68 -3.38 -19.56 -1.13
CA GLU A 68 -3.78 -20.83 -0.50
C GLU A 68 -3.70 -20.79 1.04
N LEU A 69 -2.85 -19.94 1.61
CA LEU A 69 -2.59 -19.87 3.05
C LEU A 69 -3.55 -18.95 3.83
N MET A 70 -4.31 -18.10 3.14
CA MET A 70 -5.16 -17.06 3.75
C MET A 70 -6.67 -17.33 3.70
#